data_AF-A0A2T4ZHF7-F1
#
_entry.id   AF-A0A2T4ZHF7-F1
#
_cell.length_a   1.000
_cell.length_b   1.000
_cell.length_c   1.000
_cell.angle_alpha   90.00
_cell.angle_beta   90.00
_cell.angle_gamma   90.00
#
_symmetry.space_group_name_H-M   'P 1'
#
loop_
_entity.id
_entity.type
_entity.pdbx_description
1 polymer ?
#
loop_
_entity_poly.entity_id
_entity_poly.type
_entity_poly.pdbx_seq_one_letter_code
_entity_poly.pdbx_strand_id
1 'polypeptide(L)'
;MRLVLWILLVSVVLLVMVAAIRSGGLAEGNLDAGDWASIVGLTMLATLSGATVLGMFRGRAGDAVQAALAWLGIFAVLGVVYTYRYEFESVGRRVLGNVIPGMGQEGVTGSREVTVPRSGGSTFVARVSLNGSRAVPMLVDTGASALVLTDADARRAGIDPATLSFSIPVQTANGSALTAATTIGTVTLGPIVERNVRALVARPEALTTSLLGHTFLDRLDSYEVRGGRMVLRGRN
;
A
#
# COMPACT_ATOMS: atom_id res chain seq x y z
N MET A 1 -11.16 -21.82 -36.61
CA MET A 1 -11.91 -22.43 -35.48
C MET A 1 -11.09 -22.61 -34.21
N ARG A 2 -9.85 -23.14 -34.23
CA ARG A 2 -9.02 -23.32 -33.01
C ARG A 2 -8.73 -22.03 -32.24
N LEU A 3 -8.48 -20.92 -32.94
CA LEU A 3 -8.17 -19.61 -32.33
C LEU A 3 -9.33 -19.03 -31.50
N VAL A 4 -10.56 -19.15 -32.00
CA VAL A 4 -11.77 -18.65 -31.33
C VAL A 4 -12.02 -19.40 -30.02
N LEU A 5 -11.69 -20.69 -30.00
CA LEU A 5 -11.80 -21.56 -28.82
C LEU A 5 -10.79 -21.16 -27.73
N TRP A 6 -9.57 -20.80 -28.11
CA TRP A 6 -8.56 -20.25 -27.19
C TRP A 6 -8.93 -18.86 -26.65
N ILE A 7 -9.50 -18.00 -27.48
CA ILE A 7 -9.95 -16.65 -27.05
C ILE A 7 -11.13 -16.75 -26.06
N LEU A 8 -12.08 -17.65 -26.31
CA LEU A 8 -13.17 -17.96 -25.38
C LEU A 8 -12.66 -18.56 -24.07
N LEU A 9 -11.68 -19.46 -24.13
CA LEU A 9 -11.05 -20.05 -22.95
C LEU A 9 -10.35 -19.00 -22.07
N VAL A 10 -9.54 -18.14 -22.68
CA VAL A 10 -8.81 -17.08 -21.97
C VAL A 10 -9.78 -16.08 -21.36
N SER A 11 -10.85 -15.72 -22.08
CA SER A 11 -11.85 -14.78 -21.55
C SER A 11 -12.66 -15.37 -20.38
N VAL A 12 -13.01 -16.66 -20.38
CA VAL A 12 -13.66 -17.31 -19.23
C VAL A 12 -12.74 -17.34 -18.02
N VAL A 13 -11.46 -17.70 -18.19
CA VAL A 13 -10.47 -17.71 -17.10
C VAL A 13 -10.26 -16.29 -16.54
N LEU A 14 -10.16 -15.28 -17.40
CA LEU A 14 -10.03 -13.89 -16.98
C LEU A 14 -11.25 -13.42 -16.18
N LEU A 15 -12.45 -13.84 -16.59
CA LEU A 15 -13.71 -13.44 -15.95
C LEU A 15 -13.92 -14.15 -14.60
N VAL A 16 -13.53 -15.43 -14.48
CA VAL A 16 -13.45 -16.17 -13.20
C VAL A 16 -12.48 -15.49 -12.25
N MET A 17 -11.31 -15.07 -12.75
CA MET A 17 -10.30 -14.38 -11.94
C MET A 17 -10.80 -13.02 -11.45
N VAL A 18 -11.47 -12.24 -12.30
CA VAL A 18 -12.07 -10.95 -11.91
C VAL A 18 -13.20 -11.13 -10.89
N ALA A 19 -14.04 -12.16 -11.03
CA ALA A 19 -15.07 -12.47 -10.06
C ALA A 19 -14.48 -12.88 -8.70
N ALA A 20 -13.44 -13.73 -8.72
CA ALA A 20 -12.76 -14.20 -7.50
C ALA A 20 -12.04 -13.07 -6.73
N ILE A 21 -11.59 -12.02 -7.43
CA ILE A 21 -10.99 -10.83 -6.81
C ILE A 21 -12.06 -9.94 -6.15
N ARG A 22 -13.32 -9.98 -6.62
CA ARG A 22 -14.42 -9.15 -6.10
C ARG A 22 -15.17 -9.79 -4.93
N SER A 23 -15.17 -11.12 -4.83
CA SER A 23 -15.90 -11.87 -3.81
C SER A 23 -15.08 -12.02 -2.52
N GLY A 24 -14.98 -10.96 -1.72
CA GLY A 24 -14.50 -11.04 -0.34
C GLY A 24 -15.40 -11.88 0.59
N GLY A 25 -16.66 -12.14 0.20
CA GLY A 25 -17.68 -12.79 1.04
C GLY A 25 -17.67 -14.34 1.06
N LEU A 26 -16.98 -15.01 0.14
CA LEU A 26 -16.99 -16.48 0.04
C LEU A 26 -16.37 -17.22 1.24
N ALA A 27 -15.56 -16.54 2.05
CA ALA A 27 -14.88 -17.14 3.21
C ALA A 27 -15.69 -17.07 4.51
N GLU A 28 -16.69 -16.20 4.59
CA GLU A 28 -17.46 -15.94 5.83
C GLU A 28 -18.86 -16.60 5.82
N GLY A 29 -19.19 -17.36 4.77
CA GLY A 29 -20.48 -18.03 4.63
C GLY A 29 -21.67 -17.09 4.34
N ASN A 30 -21.40 -15.80 4.12
CA ASN A 30 -22.41 -14.80 3.80
C ASN A 30 -22.23 -14.34 2.35
N LEU A 31 -22.99 -14.96 1.44
CA LEU A 31 -22.95 -14.67 0.01
C LEU A 31 -23.97 -13.60 -0.32
N ASP A 32 -23.50 -12.42 -0.74
CA ASP A 32 -24.36 -11.34 -1.21
C ASP A 32 -24.96 -11.68 -2.59
N ALA A 33 -26.03 -10.98 -2.99
CA ALA A 33 -26.73 -11.19 -4.26
C ALA A 33 -25.80 -11.02 -5.48
N GLY A 34 -24.79 -10.17 -5.39
CA GLY A 34 -23.75 -10.00 -6.42
C GLY A 34 -22.84 -11.22 -6.57
N ASP A 35 -22.49 -11.88 -5.46
CA ASP A 35 -21.66 -13.08 -5.46
C ASP A 35 -22.42 -14.27 -6.05
N TRP A 36 -23.70 -14.42 -5.71
CA TRP A 36 -24.58 -15.43 -6.31
C TRP A 36 -24.74 -15.24 -7.82
N ALA A 37 -24.95 -14.01 -8.29
CA ALA A 37 -25.06 -13.71 -9.71
C ALA A 37 -23.78 -14.09 -10.48
N SER A 38 -22.61 -13.87 -9.86
CA SER A 38 -21.33 -14.26 -10.45
C SER A 38 -21.13 -15.78 -10.53
N ILE A 39 -21.47 -16.52 -9.48
CA ILE A 39 -21.35 -17.99 -9.43
C ILE A 39 -22.32 -18.64 -10.43
N VAL A 40 -23.56 -18.14 -10.51
CA VAL A 40 -24.57 -18.62 -11.47
C VAL A 40 -24.13 -18.30 -12.91
N GLY A 41 -23.60 -17.10 -13.16
CA GLY A 41 -23.07 -16.74 -14.47
C GLY A 41 -21.88 -17.60 -14.90
N LEU A 42 -20.96 -17.89 -13.97
CA LEU A 42 -19.78 -18.72 -14.22
C LEU A 42 -20.13 -20.19 -14.45
N THR A 43 -21.09 -20.75 -13.71
CA THR A 43 -21.57 -22.12 -13.92
C THR A 43 -22.35 -22.28 -15.21
N MET A 44 -23.16 -21.29 -15.60
CA MET A 44 -23.81 -21.26 -16.92
C MET A 44 -22.79 -21.20 -18.06
N LEU A 45 -21.78 -20.33 -17.96
CA LEU A 45 -20.71 -20.24 -18.96
C LEU A 45 -19.87 -21.52 -19.02
N ALA A 46 -19.54 -22.14 -17.89
CA ALA A 46 -18.81 -23.41 -17.85
C ALA A 46 -19.61 -24.54 -18.53
N THR A 47 -20.93 -24.58 -18.32
CA THR A 47 -21.83 -25.59 -18.90
C THR A 47 -22.01 -25.35 -20.40
N LEU A 48 -22.17 -24.10 -20.83
CA LEU A 48 -22.32 -23.74 -22.24
C LEU A 48 -21.03 -24.01 -23.03
N SER A 49 -19.87 -23.76 -22.42
CA SER A 49 -18.55 -24.06 -22.98
C SER A 49 -18.28 -25.57 -23.03
N GLY A 50 -18.65 -26.31 -21.98
CA GLY A 50 -18.52 -27.77 -21.92
C GLY A 50 -19.40 -28.47 -22.95
N ALA A 51 -20.64 -28.00 -23.15
CA ALA A 51 -21.57 -28.56 -24.13
C ALA A 51 -21.11 -28.34 -25.59
N THR A 52 -20.49 -27.18 -25.89
CA THR A 52 -19.95 -26.89 -27.22
C THR A 52 -18.71 -27.72 -27.54
N VAL A 53 -17.89 -28.05 -26.54
CA VAL A 53 -16.73 -28.96 -26.69
C VAL A 53 -17.19 -30.40 -26.92
N LEU A 54 -18.21 -30.88 -26.20
CA LEU A 54 -18.76 -32.23 -26.39
C LEU A 54 -19.45 -32.41 -27.75
N GLY A 55 -20.10 -31.36 -28.29
CA GLY A 55 -20.73 -31.37 -29.61
C GLY A 55 -19.74 -31.46 -30.79
N MET A 56 -18.46 -31.13 -30.58
CA MET A 56 -17.42 -31.20 -31.63
C MET A 56 -16.79 -32.60 -31.78
N PHE A 57 -17.14 -33.57 -30.93
CA PHE A 57 -16.52 -34.90 -30.92
C PHE A 57 -17.37 -35.99 -31.57
N ARG A 58 -17.67 -35.85 -32.86
CA ARG A 58 -17.97 -37.02 -33.70
C ARG A 58 -16.68 -37.65 -34.21
N GLY A 59 -16.10 -38.58 -33.44
CA GLY A 59 -15.22 -39.63 -33.98
C GLY A 59 -13.79 -39.78 -33.43
N ARG A 60 -13.33 -39.03 -32.41
CA ARG A 60 -11.97 -39.21 -31.85
C ARG A 60 -11.96 -39.12 -30.31
N ALA A 61 -12.12 -40.25 -29.65
CA ALA A 61 -12.16 -40.35 -28.18
C ALA A 61 -10.86 -39.86 -27.50
N GLY A 62 -9.71 -39.96 -28.17
CA GLY A 62 -8.43 -39.50 -27.62
C GLY A 62 -8.37 -37.99 -27.37
N ASP A 63 -8.99 -37.19 -28.24
CA ASP A 63 -8.99 -35.74 -28.12
C ASP A 63 -9.90 -35.26 -26.97
N ALA A 64 -10.95 -36.02 -26.65
CA ALA A 64 -11.83 -35.75 -25.51
C ALA A 64 -11.13 -36.01 -24.17
N VAL A 65 -10.32 -37.07 -24.08
CA VAL A 65 -9.50 -37.38 -22.90
C VAL A 65 -8.45 -36.30 -22.68
N GLN A 66 -7.78 -35.85 -23.74
CA GLN A 66 -6.80 -34.76 -23.63
C GLN A 66 -7.43 -33.45 -23.18
N ALA A 67 -8.64 -33.13 -23.66
CA ALA A 67 -9.38 -31.95 -23.21
C ALA A 67 -9.78 -32.06 -21.74
N ALA A 68 -10.25 -33.22 -21.27
CA ALA A 68 -10.60 -33.44 -19.88
C ALA A 68 -9.39 -33.28 -18.94
N LEU A 69 -8.22 -33.80 -19.33
CA LEU A 69 -6.98 -33.64 -18.58
C LEU A 69 -6.51 -32.17 -18.55
N ALA A 70 -6.64 -31.44 -19.66
CA ALA A 70 -6.34 -30.01 -19.70
C ALA A 70 -7.24 -29.21 -18.74
N TRP A 71 -8.54 -29.53 -18.68
CA TRP A 71 -9.46 -28.93 -17.72
C TRP A 71 -9.07 -29.22 -16.28
N LEU A 72 -8.75 -30.47 -15.97
CA LEU A 72 -8.33 -30.89 -14.63
C LEU A 72 -7.05 -30.14 -14.19
N GLY A 73 -6.09 -29.97 -15.12
CA GLY A 73 -4.89 -29.18 -14.89
C GLY A 73 -5.18 -27.69 -14.64
N ILE A 74 -6.07 -27.08 -15.43
CA ILE A 74 -6.47 -25.68 -15.24
C ILE A 74 -7.16 -25.49 -13.88
N PHE A 75 -8.09 -26.37 -13.51
CA PHE A 75 -8.75 -26.30 -12.20
C PHE A 75 -7.77 -26.51 -11.04
N ALA A 76 -6.78 -27.40 -11.19
CA ALA A 76 -5.74 -27.59 -10.19
C ALA A 76 -4.90 -26.32 -10.01
N VAL A 77 -4.44 -25.69 -11.10
CA VAL A 77 -3.68 -24.44 -11.05
C VAL A 77 -4.51 -23.31 -10.45
N LEU A 78 -5.78 -23.16 -10.85
CA LEU A 78 -6.69 -22.17 -10.30
C LEU A 78 -6.94 -22.41 -8.80
N GLY A 79 -7.08 -23.66 -8.38
CA GLY A 79 -7.21 -24.04 -6.97
C GLY A 79 -5.98 -23.66 -6.15
N VAL A 80 -4.77 -23.88 -6.68
CA VAL A 80 -3.51 -23.42 -6.06
C VAL A 80 -3.47 -21.91 -5.97
N VAL A 81 -3.72 -21.18 -7.07
CA VAL A 81 -3.74 -19.70 -7.07
C VAL A 81 -4.77 -19.15 -6.08
N TYR A 82 -5.95 -19.76 -5.99
CA TYR A 82 -6.99 -19.41 -5.02
C TYR A 82 -6.55 -19.68 -3.58
N THR A 83 -5.91 -20.82 -3.31
CA THR A 83 -5.42 -21.20 -1.98
C THR A 83 -4.36 -20.19 -1.49
N TYR A 84 -3.49 -19.75 -2.39
CA TYR A 84 -2.43 -18.78 -2.10
C TYR A 84 -2.81 -17.32 -2.42
N ARG A 85 -4.10 -17.02 -2.66
CA ARG A 85 -4.56 -15.69 -3.15
C ARG A 85 -4.13 -14.53 -2.25
N TYR A 86 -4.09 -14.75 -0.94
CA TYR A 86 -3.69 -13.73 0.04
C TYR A 86 -2.18 -13.44 0.03
N GLU A 87 -1.36 -14.41 -0.35
CA GLU A 87 0.08 -14.21 -0.53
C GLU A 87 0.39 -13.45 -1.84
N PHE A 88 -0.42 -13.65 -2.88
CA PHE A 88 -0.26 -12.97 -4.17
C PHE A 88 -0.63 -11.48 -4.17
N GLU A 89 -1.52 -11.00 -3.29
CA GLU A 89 -1.73 -9.56 -3.11
C GLU A 89 -0.45 -8.82 -2.66
N SER A 90 0.44 -9.51 -1.95
CA SER A 90 1.73 -8.95 -1.54
C SER A 90 2.72 -8.86 -2.71
N VAL A 91 2.58 -9.73 -3.71
CA VAL A 91 3.41 -9.79 -4.92
C VAL A 91 2.89 -8.84 -6.01
N GLY A 92 1.57 -8.76 -6.22
CA GLY A 92 0.95 -7.84 -7.16
C GLY A 92 1.24 -6.38 -6.84
N ARG A 93 1.28 -6.02 -5.55
CA ARG A 93 1.70 -4.67 -5.10
C ARG A 93 3.19 -4.38 -5.34
N ARG A 94 4.05 -5.41 -5.37
CA ARG A 94 5.49 -5.28 -5.70
C ARG A 94 5.71 -5.13 -7.21
N VAL A 95 4.92 -5.82 -8.03
CA VAL A 95 5.02 -5.75 -9.50
C VAL A 95 4.38 -4.47 -10.04
N LEU A 96 3.19 -4.08 -9.57
CA LEU A 96 2.55 -2.81 -9.93
C LEU A 96 3.33 -1.59 -9.39
N GLY A 97 3.98 -1.73 -8.23
CA GLY A 97 4.83 -0.69 -7.64
C GLY A 97 6.16 -0.45 -8.36
N ASN A 98 6.63 -1.40 -9.19
CA ASN A 98 7.88 -1.28 -9.95
C ASN A 98 7.71 -0.60 -11.32
N VAL A 99 6.47 -0.40 -11.79
CA VAL A 99 6.19 0.19 -13.12
C VAL A 99 5.98 1.71 -13.03
N ILE A 100 5.71 2.26 -11.83
CA ILE A 100 5.57 3.70 -11.61
C ILE A 100 6.34 4.09 -10.33
N PRO A 101 7.59 4.59 -10.45
CA PRO A 101 8.35 5.10 -9.31
C PRO A 101 7.61 6.26 -8.62
N GLY A 102 7.26 6.10 -7.34
CA GLY A 102 6.69 7.18 -6.50
C GLY A 102 5.33 6.91 -5.85
N MET A 103 4.67 5.79 -6.14
CA MET A 103 3.43 5.37 -5.46
C MET A 103 3.69 4.36 -4.34
N GLY A 104 4.55 4.70 -3.38
CA GLY A 104 4.34 4.21 -2.02
C GLY A 104 3.15 4.96 -1.44
N GLN A 105 1.94 4.68 -1.90
CA GLN A 105 0.75 5.35 -1.38
C GLN A 105 0.60 4.97 0.09
N GLU A 106 0.67 6.00 0.95
CA GLU A 106 0.22 5.90 2.33
C GLU A 106 -1.21 5.35 2.32
N GLY A 107 -1.37 4.15 2.84
CA GLY A 107 -2.68 3.52 2.94
C GLY A 107 -3.41 4.09 4.14
N VAL A 108 -4.54 4.77 3.91
CA VAL A 108 -5.48 5.13 4.97
C VAL A 108 -6.35 3.90 5.24
N THR A 109 -6.01 3.11 6.27
CA THR A 109 -6.73 1.88 6.60
C THR A 109 -7.91 2.12 7.56
N GLY A 110 -7.95 3.27 8.23
CA GLY A 110 -8.95 3.61 9.24
C GLY A 110 -9.08 5.11 9.46
N SER A 111 -10.03 5.53 10.31
CA SER A 111 -10.37 6.95 10.51
C SER A 111 -9.22 7.83 11.02
N ARG A 112 -8.17 7.24 11.64
CA ARG A 112 -6.94 7.91 12.08
C ARG A 112 -5.69 7.01 11.94
N GLU A 113 -5.67 6.09 10.96
CA GLU A 113 -4.54 5.18 10.72
C GLU A 113 -3.83 5.50 9.40
N VAL A 114 -2.49 5.48 9.43
CA VAL A 114 -1.63 5.62 8.24
C VAL A 114 -0.63 4.48 8.17
N THR A 115 -0.59 3.81 7.01
CA THR A 115 0.43 2.80 6.72
C THR A 115 1.48 3.34 5.76
N VAL A 116 2.72 3.45 6.24
CA VAL A 116 3.89 3.91 5.48
C VAL A 116 4.71 2.69 5.02
N PRO A 117 4.86 2.46 3.71
CA PRO A 117 5.74 1.39 3.21
C PRO A 117 7.20 1.76 3.42
N ARG A 118 8.05 0.74 3.60
CA ARG A 118 9.50 0.91 3.63
C ARG A 118 10.01 1.31 2.23
N SER A 119 10.83 2.35 2.17
CA SER A 119 11.35 2.90 0.91
C SER A 119 12.81 2.50 0.71
N GLY A 120 13.13 1.85 -0.41
CA GLY A 120 14.50 1.67 -0.94
C GLY A 120 15.54 1.03 -0.01
N GLY A 121 15.15 0.41 1.11
CA GLY A 121 16.10 -0.02 2.14
C GLY A 121 15.43 -0.27 3.49
N SER A 122 15.93 0.34 4.57
CA SER A 122 15.46 0.18 5.96
C SER A 122 14.55 1.31 6.47
N THR A 123 14.46 2.42 5.74
CA THR A 123 13.83 3.66 6.23
C THR A 123 12.37 3.80 5.80
N PHE A 124 11.59 4.52 6.60
CA PHE A 124 10.20 4.88 6.32
C PHE A 124 10.12 6.36 5.98
N VAL A 125 9.45 6.69 4.87
CA VAL A 125 9.25 8.07 4.41
C VAL A 125 7.77 8.37 4.38
N ALA A 126 7.35 9.32 5.21
CA ALA A 126 5.97 9.78 5.31
C ALA A 126 5.79 11.15 4.66
N ARG A 127 4.63 11.43 4.07
CA ARG A 127 4.25 12.73 3.52
C ARG A 127 3.51 13.51 4.58
N VAL A 128 4.15 14.56 5.07
CA VAL A 128 3.64 15.36 6.19
C VAL A 128 3.37 16.78 5.72
N SER A 129 2.19 17.30 6.00
CA SER A 129 1.85 18.72 5.83
C SER A 129 2.06 19.47 7.14
N LEU A 130 2.69 20.64 7.07
CA LEU A 130 3.04 21.48 8.20
C LEU A 130 2.32 22.82 8.05
N ASN A 131 1.55 23.25 9.05
CA ASN A 131 0.74 24.47 9.02
C ASN A 131 -0.15 24.60 7.76
N GLY A 132 -0.63 23.48 7.22
CA GLY A 132 -1.46 23.46 6.00
C GLY A 132 -0.68 23.65 4.69
N SER A 133 0.65 23.66 4.73
CA SER A 133 1.49 23.71 3.53
C SER A 133 1.37 22.43 2.70
N ARG A 134 1.87 22.46 1.46
CA ARG A 134 2.03 21.24 0.64
C ARG A 134 2.82 20.18 1.42
N ALA A 135 2.34 18.94 1.40
CA ALA A 135 2.97 17.84 2.11
C ALA A 135 4.38 17.54 1.58
N VAL A 136 5.34 17.41 2.48
CA VAL A 136 6.77 17.17 2.22
C VAL A 136 7.16 15.76 2.70
N PRO A 137 8.12 15.09 2.03
CA PRO A 137 8.63 13.82 2.51
C PRO A 137 9.46 14.03 3.78
N MET A 138 9.16 13.29 4.84
CA MET A 138 9.91 13.26 6.10
C MET A 138 10.29 11.82 6.43
N LEU A 139 11.50 11.61 6.95
CA LEU A 139 11.93 10.30 7.43
C LEU A 139 11.29 10.07 8.80
N VAL A 140 10.64 8.92 8.98
CA VAL A 140 10.20 8.51 10.32
C VAL A 140 11.39 7.94 11.06
N ASP A 141 11.83 8.64 12.10
CA ASP A 141 13.05 8.34 12.85
C ASP A 141 12.74 8.15 14.34
N THR A 142 12.58 6.89 14.75
CA THR A 142 12.37 6.50 16.14
C THR A 142 13.62 6.67 17.01
N GLY A 143 14.76 7.07 16.44
CA GLY A 143 15.97 7.46 17.19
C GLY A 143 16.03 8.96 17.49
N ALA A 144 15.28 9.78 16.75
CA ALA A 144 15.27 11.23 16.93
C ALA A 144 14.40 11.64 18.13
N SER A 145 14.98 12.41 19.06
CA SER A 145 14.25 12.91 20.24
C SER A 145 13.20 13.98 19.90
N ALA A 146 13.27 14.59 18.71
CA ALA A 146 12.34 15.62 18.27
C ALA A 146 12.06 15.53 16.77
N LEU A 147 10.94 16.12 16.36
CA LEU A 147 10.68 16.51 14.97
C LEU A 147 11.68 17.58 14.56
N VAL A 148 12.47 17.32 13.53
CA VAL A 148 13.51 18.24 13.03
C VAL A 148 13.21 18.63 11.59
N LEU A 149 13.17 19.92 11.30
CA LEU A 149 12.97 20.47 9.97
C LEU A 149 14.29 20.90 9.35
N THR A 150 14.42 20.71 8.04
CA THR A 150 15.40 21.44 7.24
C THR A 150 15.02 22.93 7.18
N ASP A 151 15.99 23.81 6.91
CA ASP A 151 15.73 25.25 6.68
C ASP A 151 14.67 25.46 5.58
N ALA A 152 14.76 24.70 4.49
CA ALA A 152 13.83 24.78 3.36
C ALA A 152 12.40 24.36 3.73
N ASP A 153 12.23 23.30 4.51
CA ASP A 153 10.91 22.83 4.93
C ASP A 153 10.30 23.72 6.01
N ALA A 154 11.12 24.31 6.89
CA ALA A 154 10.68 25.32 7.85
C ALA A 154 10.11 26.56 7.13
N ARG A 155 10.82 27.09 6.14
CA ARG A 155 10.32 28.20 5.29
C ARG A 155 9.01 27.85 4.60
N ARG A 156 8.91 26.63 4.07
CA ARG A 156 7.68 26.15 3.41
C ARG A 156 6.50 26.04 4.36
N ALA A 157 6.76 25.73 5.63
CA ALA A 157 5.78 25.70 6.70
C ALA A 157 5.41 27.11 7.25
N GLY A 158 5.95 28.18 6.65
CA GLY A 158 5.71 29.57 7.09
C GLY A 158 6.52 29.97 8.33
N ILE A 159 7.55 29.21 8.69
CA ILE A 159 8.46 29.53 9.79
C ILE A 159 9.65 30.26 9.18
N ASP A 160 9.99 31.46 9.65
CA ASP A 160 11.16 32.21 9.19
C ASP A 160 12.41 31.84 10.01
N PRO A 161 13.36 31.05 9.47
CA PRO A 161 14.55 30.63 10.20
C PRO A 161 15.46 31.79 10.57
N ALA A 162 15.39 32.94 9.87
CA ALA A 162 16.22 34.11 10.15
C ALA A 162 15.87 34.76 11.51
N THR A 163 14.66 34.52 12.02
CA THR A 163 14.22 35.02 13.32
C THR A 163 14.55 34.09 14.49
N LEU A 164 15.05 32.88 14.19
CA LEU A 164 15.27 31.83 15.18
C LEU A 164 16.68 31.88 15.77
N SER A 165 16.79 31.57 17.07
CA SER A 165 18.07 31.44 17.76
C SER A 165 18.59 30.00 17.70
N PHE A 166 19.67 29.77 16.95
CA PHE A 166 20.33 28.47 16.81
C PHE A 166 21.29 28.18 17.97
N SER A 167 20.75 27.85 19.13
CA SER A 167 21.51 27.61 20.37
C SER A 167 21.43 26.19 20.91
N ILE A 168 20.61 25.32 20.32
CA ILE A 168 20.38 23.96 20.84
C ILE A 168 21.29 22.97 20.09
N PRO A 169 22.31 22.39 20.75
CA PRO A 169 23.13 21.35 20.15
C PRO A 169 22.34 20.04 20.07
N VAL A 170 22.41 19.38 18.91
CA VAL A 170 21.90 18.02 18.68
C VAL A 170 22.97 17.15 18.08
N GLN A 171 23.02 15.90 18.54
CA GLN A 171 23.89 14.87 17.98
C GLN A 171 23.22 14.30 16.73
N THR A 172 23.91 14.33 15.59
CA THR A 172 23.47 13.71 14.35
C THR A 172 24.51 12.68 13.90
N ALA A 173 24.16 11.85 12.92
CA ALA A 173 25.10 10.91 12.31
C ALA A 173 26.33 11.60 11.69
N ASN A 174 26.20 12.86 11.29
CA ASN A 174 27.28 13.66 10.69
C ASN A 174 28.05 14.50 11.73
N GLY A 175 27.81 14.30 13.04
CA GLY A 175 28.40 15.08 14.13
C GLY A 175 27.39 15.99 14.85
N SER A 176 27.87 16.91 15.68
CA SER A 176 26.99 17.84 16.38
C SER A 176 26.53 18.98 15.46
N ALA A 177 25.25 19.30 15.47
CA ALA A 177 24.69 20.45 14.76
C ALA A 177 23.95 21.37 15.72
N LEU A 178 23.93 22.67 15.43
CA LEU A 178 23.08 23.62 16.15
C LEU A 178 21.71 23.68 15.49
N THR A 179 20.68 23.70 16.32
CA THR A 179 19.28 23.83 15.94
C THR A 179 18.62 24.96 16.71
N ALA A 180 17.49 25.43 16.19
CA ALA A 180 16.64 26.38 16.88
C ALA A 180 15.28 25.75 17.22
N ALA A 181 14.75 26.06 18.39
CA ALA A 181 13.41 25.60 18.77
C ALA A 181 12.33 26.39 18.04
N THR A 182 11.28 25.68 17.64
CA THR A 182 10.05 26.27 17.12
C THR A 182 8.85 25.39 17.51
N THR A 183 7.64 25.90 17.26
CA THR A 183 6.41 25.13 17.42
C THR A 183 5.62 25.17 16.13
N ILE A 184 5.24 24.00 15.64
CA ILE A 184 4.42 23.85 14.46
C ILE A 184 2.96 23.84 14.92
N GLY A 185 2.16 24.76 14.39
CA GLY A 185 0.76 24.91 14.76
C GLY A 185 -0.06 23.68 14.40
N THR A 186 0.17 23.07 13.23
CA THR A 186 -0.49 21.83 12.82
C THR A 186 0.44 20.93 12.02
N VAL A 187 0.53 19.65 12.39
CA VAL A 187 1.25 18.59 11.68
C VAL A 187 0.22 17.56 11.22
N THR A 188 0.07 17.39 9.91
CA THR A 188 -0.92 16.49 9.30
C THR A 188 -0.21 15.37 8.55
N LEU A 189 -0.57 14.14 8.87
CA LEU A 189 -0.12 12.91 8.23
C LEU A 189 -1.35 12.07 7.88
N GLY A 190 -1.77 12.09 6.62
CA GLY A 190 -3.05 11.50 6.22
C GLY A 190 -4.22 12.01 7.10
N PRO A 191 -5.01 11.13 7.74
CA PRO A 191 -6.07 11.50 8.67
C PRO A 191 -5.58 11.90 10.08
N ILE A 192 -4.29 11.74 10.41
CA ILE A 192 -3.73 12.09 11.71
C ILE A 192 -3.39 13.58 11.71
N VAL A 193 -3.96 14.32 12.65
CA VAL A 193 -3.76 15.76 12.78
C VAL A 193 -3.34 16.08 14.22
N GLU A 194 -2.10 16.50 14.37
CA GLU A 194 -1.53 16.93 15.65
C GLU A 194 -1.32 18.45 15.68
N ARG A 195 -1.59 19.07 16.83
CA ARG A 195 -1.51 20.53 16.99
C ARG A 195 -0.45 20.93 18.00
N ASN A 196 0.17 22.10 17.80
CA ASN A 196 1.17 22.67 18.70
C ASN A 196 2.32 21.68 18.98
N VAL A 197 2.91 21.14 17.91
CA VAL A 197 3.99 20.15 17.97
C VAL A 197 5.33 20.87 18.10
N ARG A 198 6.10 20.56 19.15
CA ARG A 198 7.45 21.10 19.32
C ARG A 198 8.36 20.54 18.25
N ALA A 199 9.16 21.41 17.65
CA ALA A 199 10.06 21.07 16.58
C ALA A 199 11.40 21.81 16.73
N LEU A 200 12.41 21.29 16.04
CA LEU A 200 13.70 21.92 15.86
C LEU A 200 13.88 22.29 14.40
N VAL A 201 14.57 23.39 14.12
CA VAL A 201 15.01 23.77 12.78
C VAL A 201 16.52 23.63 12.73
N ALA A 202 17.03 22.85 11.78
CA ALA A 202 18.46 22.70 11.53
C ALA A 202 19.00 23.91 10.77
N ARG A 203 20.28 24.25 10.99
CA ARG A 203 20.98 25.23 10.14
C ARG A 203 20.94 24.77 8.67
N PRO A 204 21.04 25.71 7.71
CA PRO A 204 21.20 25.36 6.31
C PRO A 204 22.29 24.32 6.12
N GLU A 205 22.03 23.33 5.26
CA GLU A 205 22.95 22.24 4.89
C GLU A 205 23.31 21.24 6.02
N ALA A 206 22.91 21.48 7.27
CA ALA A 206 23.18 20.56 8.38
C ALA A 206 22.30 19.29 8.35
N LEU A 207 21.15 19.35 7.66
CA LEU A 207 20.20 18.25 7.53
C LEU A 207 19.65 18.21 6.10
N THR A 208 19.76 17.05 5.45
CA THR A 208 19.29 16.87 4.07
C THR A 208 17.79 16.63 3.99
N THR A 209 17.23 15.90 4.96
CA THR A 209 15.81 15.51 4.97
C THR A 209 15.22 15.70 6.36
N SER A 210 14.03 16.28 6.44
CA SER A 210 13.33 16.49 7.71
C SER A 210 12.98 15.16 8.38
N LEU A 211 13.02 15.15 9.71
CA LEU A 211 12.85 13.96 10.54
C LEU A 211 11.57 14.06 11.38
N LEU A 212 10.82 12.98 11.44
CA LEU A 212 9.63 12.81 12.28
C LEU A 212 10.01 11.99 13.50
N GLY A 213 10.43 12.68 14.57
CA GLY A 213 10.87 12.08 15.83
C GLY A 213 9.83 12.11 16.95
N HIS A 214 10.29 11.86 18.18
CA HIS A 214 9.42 11.60 19.33
C HIS A 214 8.49 12.75 19.73
N THR A 215 8.83 14.03 19.51
CA THR A 215 7.88 15.13 19.80
C THR A 215 6.57 15.04 18.99
N PHE A 216 6.57 14.29 17.88
CA PHE A 216 5.38 13.87 17.15
C PHE A 216 4.97 12.44 17.49
N LEU A 217 5.89 11.46 17.46
CA LEU A 217 5.55 10.04 17.65
C LEU A 217 4.92 9.75 19.01
N ASP A 218 5.34 10.43 20.08
CA ASP A 218 4.81 10.27 21.44
C ASP A 218 3.37 10.80 21.59
N ARG A 219 2.85 11.48 20.57
CA ARG A 219 1.47 11.99 20.54
C ARG A 219 0.51 10.99 19.90
N LEU A 220 1.05 10.02 19.17
CA LEU A 220 0.28 8.95 18.58
C LEU A 220 -0.25 8.02 19.68
N ASP A 221 -1.29 7.26 19.34
CA ASP A 221 -1.80 6.18 20.17
C ASP A 221 -0.84 4.98 20.09
N SER A 222 -0.41 4.63 18.88
CA SER A 222 0.58 3.59 18.64
C SER A 222 1.33 3.78 17.33
N TYR A 223 2.55 3.24 17.28
CA TYR A 223 3.30 3.01 16.04
C TYR A 223 3.90 1.60 16.07
N GLU A 224 3.78 0.87 14.96
CA GLU A 224 4.24 -0.52 14.85
C GLU A 224 4.97 -0.73 13.52
N VAL A 225 6.06 -1.49 13.55
CA VAL A 225 6.73 -1.96 12.33
C VAL A 225 6.43 -3.44 12.13
N ARG A 226 5.67 -3.77 11.07
CA ARG A 226 5.30 -5.15 10.73
C ARG A 226 5.36 -5.39 9.23
N GLY A 227 5.99 -6.50 8.82
CA GLY A 227 5.99 -6.95 7.42
C GLY A 227 6.57 -5.94 6.42
N GLY A 228 7.57 -5.14 6.83
CA GLY A 228 8.17 -4.11 5.98
C GLY A 228 7.33 -2.84 5.81
N ARG A 229 6.35 -2.61 6.69
CA ARG A 229 5.52 -1.41 6.73
C ARG A 229 5.52 -0.86 8.16
N MET A 230 5.35 0.45 8.28
CA MET A 230 5.11 1.12 9.54
C MET A 230 3.65 1.56 9.59
N VAL A 231 2.95 1.21 10.66
CA VAL A 231 1.57 1.60 10.91
C VAL A 231 1.57 2.64 12.02
N LEU A 232 0.94 3.78 11.78
CA LEU A 232 0.85 4.91 12.69
C LEU A 232 -0.62 5.16 13.01
N ARG A 233 -0.98 5.28 14.29
CA ARG A 233 -2.35 5.50 14.75
C ARG A 233 -2.46 6.78 15.58
N GLY A 234 -3.29 7.72 15.16
CA GLY A 234 -3.58 8.93 15.94
C GLY A 234 -4.45 8.62 17.15
N ARG A 235 -4.32 9.42 18.23
CA ARG A 235 -5.21 9.34 19.39
C ARG A 235 -6.62 9.81 19.05
N ASN A 236 -7.60 9.23 19.77
CA ASN A 236 -9.01 9.65 19.78
C ASN A 236 -9.20 10.97 20.51
#